data_AF-A0A1F8P3K2-F1
#
_entry.id   AF-A0A1F8P3K2-F1
#
_cell.length_a   1.000
_cell.length_b   1.000
_cell.length_c   1.000
_cell.angle_alpha   90.00
_cell.angle_beta   90.00
_cell.angle_gamma   90.00
#
_symmetry.space_group_name_H-M   'P 1'
#
loop_
_entity.id
_entity.type
_entity.pdbx_description
1 polymer ?
#
loop_
_entity_poly.entity_id
_entity_poly.type
_entity_poly.pdbx_seq_one_letter_code
_entity_poly.pdbx_strand_id
1 'polypeptide(L)'
;MVAPLSGPDFQVWRQVRTGLLSYPLESSAARAHLSASIYLQMALRPHIVHIVGHTEADHAADANEIIEASNMARRAIENALRGMPNMRADPAIQERVEELVHEARVTLKAVEGLAIDPDTDPFIEPATLARAVTCGILDAPQLKNNPYAQGKMMTAIDHRGACIAIDPQRGNPISEVERIQSLKIGEDASLEIDLSG
;
A
#
# COMPACT_ATOMS: atom_id res chain seq x y z
N MET A 1 -14.43 1.63 -3.31
CA MET A 1 -14.00 1.45 -1.90
C MET A 1 -13.93 -0.04 -1.70
N VAL A 2 -12.83 -0.55 -1.14
CA VAL A 2 -12.64 -1.97 -0.88
C VAL A 2 -12.86 -2.19 0.62
N ALA A 3 -13.99 -2.78 0.99
CA ALA A 3 -14.33 -3.07 2.39
C ALA A 3 -15.18 -4.35 2.50
N PRO A 4 -14.75 -5.48 1.89
CA PRO A 4 -15.54 -6.71 1.85
C PRO A 4 -15.83 -7.29 3.23
N LEU A 5 -14.99 -6.98 4.23
CA LEU A 5 -15.16 -7.40 5.62
C LEU A 5 -16.13 -6.50 6.40
N SER A 6 -16.58 -5.37 5.86
CA SER A 6 -17.45 -4.46 6.59
C SER A 6 -18.87 -5.04 6.71
N GLY A 7 -19.39 -5.11 7.94
CA GLY A 7 -20.73 -5.61 8.23
C GLY A 7 -21.24 -5.14 9.60
N PRO A 8 -22.40 -5.62 10.07
CA PRO A 8 -22.95 -5.25 11.38
C PRO A 8 -21.99 -5.53 12.54
N ASP A 9 -21.22 -6.62 12.44
CA ASP A 9 -20.32 -7.09 13.49
C ASP A 9 -18.85 -6.69 13.27
N PHE A 10 -18.54 -6.00 12.16
CA PHE A 10 -17.17 -5.65 11.80
C PHE A 10 -17.08 -4.28 11.13
N GLN A 11 -16.49 -3.32 11.85
CA GLN A 11 -16.32 -1.95 11.38
C GLN A 11 -14.88 -1.69 10.91
N VAL A 12 -14.74 -1.21 9.68
CA VAL A 12 -13.43 -0.85 9.09
C VAL A 12 -13.08 0.60 9.37
N TRP A 13 -12.05 0.82 10.18
CA TRP A 13 -11.43 2.13 10.38
C TRP A 13 -10.28 2.34 9.37
N ARG A 14 -10.15 3.55 8.83
CA ARG A 14 -9.25 3.85 7.71
C ARG A 14 -8.29 4.93 8.14
N GLN A 15 -7.01 4.59 8.19
CA GLN A 15 -5.93 5.52 8.46
C GLN A 15 -5.20 5.85 7.17
N VAL A 16 -4.94 7.13 6.96
CA VAL A 16 -4.08 7.65 5.89
C VAL A 16 -2.82 8.26 6.51
N ARG A 17 -1.71 8.16 5.78
CA ARG A 17 -0.40 8.62 6.23
C ARG A 17 0.30 9.32 5.07
N THR A 18 0.99 10.42 5.36
CA THR A 18 1.98 10.98 4.43
C THR A 18 3.16 10.02 4.34
N GLY A 19 3.67 9.78 3.13
CA GLY A 19 4.77 8.85 2.91
C GLY A 19 6.05 9.31 3.62
N LEU A 20 6.63 8.46 4.48
CA LEU A 20 7.80 8.82 5.28
C LEU A 20 8.99 9.31 4.42
N LEU A 21 9.27 8.61 3.32
CA LEU A 21 10.40 8.91 2.42
C LEU A 21 10.15 10.10 1.47
N SER A 22 9.04 10.84 1.63
CA SER A 22 8.68 11.92 0.71
C SER A 22 8.95 13.32 1.26
N TYR A 23 9.44 13.46 2.49
CA TYR A 23 9.68 14.77 3.09
C TYR A 23 10.97 15.41 2.53
N PRO A 24 10.90 16.65 2.03
CA PRO A 24 12.08 17.42 1.67
C PRO A 24 12.78 17.95 2.94
N LEU A 25 14.10 18.17 2.84
CA LEU A 25 14.89 18.78 3.93
C LEU A 25 14.57 20.27 4.14
N GLU A 26 14.17 20.97 3.09
CA GLU A 26 13.86 22.40 3.18
C GLU A 26 12.52 22.61 3.91
N SER A 27 12.54 23.41 4.98
CA SER A 27 11.42 23.53 5.92
C SER A 27 10.13 24.02 5.26
N SER A 28 10.21 25.03 4.38
CA SER A 28 9.02 25.57 3.71
C SER A 28 8.37 24.53 2.79
N ALA A 29 9.18 23.76 2.06
CA ALA A 29 8.75 22.66 1.23
C ALA A 29 8.15 21.52 2.07
N ALA A 30 8.74 21.23 3.24
CA ALA A 30 8.24 20.17 4.12
C ALA A 30 6.88 20.52 4.73
N ARG A 31 6.70 21.78 5.14
CA ARG A 31 5.42 22.32 5.64
C ARG A 31 4.34 22.32 4.54
N ALA A 32 4.72 22.71 3.32
CA ALA A 32 3.85 22.65 2.16
C ALA A 32 3.45 21.20 1.84
N HIS A 33 4.41 20.27 1.86
CA HIS A 33 4.19 18.86 1.61
C HIS A 33 3.26 18.21 2.63
N LEU A 34 3.45 18.48 3.93
CA LEU A 34 2.55 18.03 4.99
C LEU A 34 1.11 18.49 4.71
N SER A 35 0.91 19.77 4.44
CA SER A 35 -0.44 20.34 4.24
C SER A 35 -1.10 19.81 2.96
N ALA A 36 -0.35 19.77 1.85
CA ALA A 36 -0.85 19.31 0.56
C ALA A 36 -1.20 17.81 0.58
N SER A 37 -0.33 16.99 1.17
CA SER A 37 -0.56 15.55 1.28
C SER A 37 -1.78 15.25 2.15
N ILE A 38 -2.01 15.97 3.26
CA ILE A 38 -3.20 15.79 4.10
C ILE A 38 -4.46 16.21 3.34
N TYR A 39 -4.44 17.34 2.65
CA TYR A 39 -5.59 17.78 1.84
C TYR A 39 -5.96 16.73 0.77
N LEU A 40 -4.97 16.16 0.08
CA LEU A 40 -5.18 15.07 -0.88
C LEU A 40 -5.73 13.81 -0.19
N GLN A 41 -5.16 13.42 0.95
CA GLN A 41 -5.61 12.25 1.72
C GLN A 41 -7.10 12.34 2.12
N MET A 42 -7.64 13.55 2.34
CA MET A 42 -9.06 13.75 2.63
C MET A 42 -9.99 13.30 1.49
N ALA A 43 -9.51 13.20 0.25
CA ALA A 43 -10.27 12.63 -0.86
C ALA A 43 -10.69 11.17 -0.61
N LEU A 44 -9.91 10.45 0.20
CA LEU A 44 -10.20 9.06 0.59
C LEU A 44 -11.26 8.96 1.71
N ARG A 45 -11.71 10.10 2.26
CA ARG A 45 -12.61 10.19 3.41
C ARG A 45 -12.11 9.30 4.57
N PRO A 46 -10.89 9.54 5.08
CA PRO A 46 -10.31 8.73 6.14
C PRO A 46 -11.07 8.90 7.44
N HIS A 47 -10.93 7.93 8.34
CA HIS A 47 -11.39 8.07 9.72
C HIS A 47 -10.28 8.61 10.64
N ILE A 48 -9.02 8.31 10.30
CA ILE A 48 -7.83 8.70 11.06
C ILE A 48 -6.83 9.32 10.08
N VAL A 49 -6.32 10.51 10.39
CA VAL A 49 -5.22 11.14 9.65
C VAL A 49 -3.99 11.10 10.55
N HIS A 50 -2.93 10.43 10.09
CA HIS A 50 -1.65 10.40 10.80
C HIS A 50 -0.85 11.66 10.47
N ILE A 51 -0.36 12.34 11.52
CA ILE A 51 0.44 13.56 11.39
C ILE A 51 1.90 13.18 11.59
N VAL A 52 2.76 13.59 10.67
CA VAL A 52 4.22 13.47 10.75
C VAL A 52 4.79 14.87 11.01
N GLY A 53 5.89 14.96 11.76
CA GLY A 53 6.62 16.22 11.91
C GLY A 53 7.13 16.70 10.56
N HIS A 54 7.00 17.99 10.25
CA HIS A 54 7.60 18.53 9.03
C HIS A 54 9.13 18.49 9.06
N THR A 55 9.73 18.15 10.21
CA THR A 55 11.16 17.95 10.43
C THR A 55 11.63 16.51 10.24
N GLU A 56 10.74 15.57 9.85
CA GLU A 56 11.01 14.12 9.72
C GLU A 56 12.29 13.78 8.94
N ALA A 57 12.61 14.54 7.89
CA ALA A 57 13.78 14.31 7.06
C ALA A 57 15.09 14.80 7.69
N ASP A 58 15.02 15.59 8.75
CA ASP A 58 16.15 16.27 9.39
C ASP A 58 16.40 15.74 10.82
N HIS A 59 15.39 15.81 11.69
CA HIS A 59 15.51 15.38 13.09
C HIS A 59 14.17 14.96 13.71
N ALA A 60 14.25 14.35 14.90
CA ALA A 60 13.07 13.97 15.67
C ALA A 60 12.33 15.22 16.17
N ALA A 61 11.05 15.32 15.82
CA ALA A 61 10.25 16.50 16.13
C ALA A 61 10.08 16.73 17.63
N ASP A 62 10.22 17.98 18.06
CA ASP A 62 9.92 18.39 19.43
C ASP A 62 8.41 18.66 19.66
N ALA A 63 8.04 18.98 20.89
CA ALA A 63 6.64 19.25 21.24
C ALA A 63 6.03 20.43 20.46
N ASN A 64 6.78 21.50 20.24
CA ASN A 64 6.29 22.68 19.52
C ASN A 64 6.10 22.36 18.04
N GLU A 65 7.03 21.62 17.43
CA GLU A 65 6.96 21.22 16.04
C GLU A 65 5.79 20.28 15.76
N ILE A 66 5.47 19.39 16.71
CA ILE A 66 4.26 18.55 16.65
C ILE A 66 2.99 19.39 16.76
N ILE A 67 2.95 20.40 17.63
CA ILE A 67 1.81 21.33 17.73
C ILE A 67 1.63 22.10 16.41
N GLU A 68 2.72 22.59 15.82
CA GLU A 68 2.69 23.27 14.53
C GLU A 68 2.20 22.36 13.39
N ALA A 69 2.74 21.14 13.31
CA ALA A 69 2.28 20.12 12.36
C ALA A 69 0.79 19.83 12.53
N SER A 70 0.32 19.75 13.77
CA SER A 70 -1.09 19.52 14.10
C SER A 70 -2.00 20.66 13.68
N ASN A 71 -1.55 21.91 13.84
CA ASN A 71 -2.30 23.08 13.40
C ASN A 71 -2.40 23.15 11.87
N MET A 72 -1.32 22.86 11.15
CA MET A 72 -1.32 22.77 9.68
C MET A 72 -2.24 21.65 9.19
N ALA A 73 -2.14 20.46 9.80
CA ALA A 73 -3.00 19.32 9.51
C ALA A 73 -4.48 19.67 9.69
N ARG A 74 -4.84 20.27 10.83
CA ARG A 74 -6.21 20.72 11.11
C ARG A 74 -6.71 21.68 10.04
N ARG A 75 -5.90 22.68 9.65
CA ARG A 75 -6.26 23.65 8.61
C ARG A 75 -6.49 22.97 7.25
N ALA A 76 -5.63 22.03 6.87
CA ALA A 76 -5.79 21.27 5.62
C ALA A 76 -7.07 20.44 5.63
N ILE A 77 -7.39 19.77 6.74
CA ILE A 77 -8.62 19.00 6.94
C ILE A 77 -9.85 19.92 6.85
N GLU A 78 -9.86 21.04 7.58
CA GLU A 78 -10.96 22.00 7.55
C GLU A 78 -11.21 22.54 6.14
N ASN A 79 -10.15 22.85 5.39
CA ASN A 79 -10.27 23.29 4.00
C ASN A 79 -10.93 22.22 3.13
N ALA A 80 -10.54 20.95 3.28
CA ALA A 80 -11.13 19.85 2.52
C ALA A 80 -12.62 19.67 2.87
N LEU A 81 -12.97 19.76 4.15
CA LEU A 81 -14.35 19.63 4.64
C LEU A 81 -15.25 20.80 4.21
N ARG A 82 -14.70 22.01 4.04
CA ARG A 82 -15.44 23.17 3.52
C ARG A 82 -15.81 23.04 2.04
N GLY A 83 -15.19 22.11 1.32
CA GLY A 83 -15.51 21.81 -0.07
C GLY A 83 -14.25 21.53 -0.88
N MET A 84 -13.91 20.26 -1.02
CA MET A 84 -12.92 19.81 -2.00
C MET A 84 -13.59 19.25 -3.26
N PRO A 85 -12.96 19.39 -4.44
CA PRO A 85 -13.41 18.68 -5.64
C PRO A 85 -13.49 17.17 -5.40
N ASN A 86 -14.45 16.50 -6.04
CA ASN A 86 -14.50 15.05 -6.01
C ASN A 86 -13.37 14.46 -6.87
N MET A 87 -12.18 14.31 -6.27
CA MET A 87 -11.01 13.76 -6.94
C MET A 87 -11.25 12.32 -7.43
N ARG A 88 -12.23 11.59 -6.88
CA ARG A 88 -12.53 10.20 -7.27
C ARG A 88 -13.40 10.08 -8.52
N ALA A 89 -13.85 11.21 -9.08
CA ALA A 89 -14.66 11.24 -10.29
C ALA A 89 -13.84 10.99 -11.57
N ASP A 90 -12.51 11.13 -11.50
CA ASP A 90 -11.63 10.92 -12.65
C ASP A 90 -11.62 9.43 -13.08
N PRO A 91 -11.92 9.11 -14.35
CA PRO A 91 -11.86 7.75 -14.86
C PRO A 91 -10.50 7.07 -14.68
N ALA A 92 -9.38 7.80 -14.80
CA ALA A 92 -8.05 7.22 -14.63
C ALA A 92 -7.81 6.76 -13.18
N ILE A 93 -8.43 7.44 -12.20
CA ILE A 93 -8.39 7.03 -10.80
C ILE A 93 -9.26 5.79 -10.57
N GLN A 94 -10.41 5.68 -11.25
CA GLN A 94 -11.28 4.51 -11.14
C GLN A 94 -10.62 3.27 -11.73
N GLU A 95 -10.04 3.39 -12.92
CA GLU A 95 -9.26 2.33 -13.56
C GLU A 95 -8.10 1.87 -12.67
N ARG A 96 -7.35 2.80 -12.08
CA ARG A 96 -6.26 2.44 -11.15
C ARG A 96 -6.77 1.74 -9.89
N VAL A 97 -7.94 2.10 -9.39
CA VAL A 97 -8.56 1.40 -8.24
C VAL A 97 -8.93 -0.03 -8.63
N GLU A 98 -9.49 -0.24 -9.81
CA GLU A 98 -9.83 -1.58 -10.31
C GLU A 98 -8.59 -2.45 -10.52
N GLU A 99 -7.53 -1.88 -11.11
CA GLU A 99 -6.20 -2.50 -11.27
C GLU A 99 -5.66 -2.98 -9.91
N LEU A 100 -5.57 -2.09 -8.92
CA LEU A 100 -5.08 -2.43 -7.56
C LEU A 100 -5.93 -3.50 -6.86
N VAL A 101 -7.26 -3.47 -7.05
CA VAL A 101 -8.17 -4.47 -6.48
C VAL A 101 -7.95 -5.83 -7.13
N HIS A 102 -7.79 -5.86 -8.45
CA HIS A 102 -7.52 -7.09 -9.17
C HIS A 102 -6.17 -7.69 -8.75
N GLU A 103 -5.10 -6.89 -8.73
CA GLU A 103 -3.78 -7.35 -8.27
C GLU A 103 -3.85 -7.91 -6.84
N ALA A 104 -4.47 -7.19 -5.89
CA ALA A 104 -4.62 -7.70 -4.53
C ALA A 104 -5.36 -9.04 -4.46
N ARG A 105 -6.38 -9.27 -5.31
CA ARG A 105 -7.08 -10.56 -5.38
C ARG A 105 -6.20 -11.67 -5.93
N VAL A 106 -5.35 -11.39 -6.92
CA VAL A 106 -4.37 -12.35 -7.43
C VAL A 106 -3.40 -12.76 -6.32
N THR A 107 -2.87 -11.79 -5.57
CA THR A 107 -2.01 -12.08 -4.40
C THR A 107 -2.73 -12.95 -3.38
N LEU A 108 -3.97 -12.61 -3.02
CA LEU A 108 -4.76 -13.36 -2.03
C LEU A 108 -5.04 -14.80 -2.50
N LYS A 109 -5.43 -15.00 -3.76
CA LYS A 109 -5.59 -16.34 -4.37
C LYS A 109 -4.30 -17.15 -4.33
N ALA A 110 -3.15 -16.49 -4.54
CA ALA A 110 -1.86 -17.16 -4.45
C ALA A 110 -1.52 -17.60 -3.02
N VAL A 111 -1.92 -16.82 -2.00
CA VAL A 111 -1.81 -17.23 -0.60
C VAL A 111 -2.74 -18.41 -0.28
N GLU A 112 -3.97 -18.40 -0.77
CA GLU A 112 -4.90 -19.54 -0.62
C GLU A 112 -4.33 -20.82 -1.24
N GLY A 113 -3.69 -20.71 -2.41
CA GLY A 113 -3.01 -21.82 -3.06
C GLY A 113 -1.83 -22.42 -2.27
N LEU A 114 -1.34 -21.73 -1.24
CA LEU A 114 -0.31 -22.27 -0.33
C LEU A 114 -0.88 -23.05 0.85
N ALA A 115 -2.21 -23.10 1.03
CA ALA A 115 -2.84 -23.84 2.12
C ALA A 115 -2.32 -25.27 2.17
N ILE A 116 -1.85 -25.70 3.35
CA ILE A 116 -1.40 -27.07 3.58
C ILE A 116 -2.60 -27.96 3.92
N ASP A 117 -3.51 -27.40 4.72
CA ASP A 117 -4.74 -28.05 5.15
C ASP A 117 -5.94 -27.35 4.49
N PRO A 118 -6.73 -28.05 3.65
CA PRO A 118 -7.92 -27.47 3.03
C PRO A 118 -9.03 -27.10 4.02
N ASP A 119 -9.00 -27.64 5.25
CA ASP A 119 -10.01 -27.38 6.28
C ASP A 119 -9.66 -26.18 7.17
N THR A 120 -8.47 -25.58 7.00
CA THR A 120 -8.02 -24.42 7.76
C THR A 120 -8.04 -23.15 6.89
N ASP A 121 -8.53 -22.04 7.45
CA ASP A 121 -8.49 -20.74 6.76
C ASP A 121 -7.02 -20.29 6.55
N PRO A 122 -6.55 -20.19 5.29
CA PRO A 122 -5.15 -19.87 4.98
C PRO A 122 -4.73 -18.47 5.42
N PHE A 123 -5.68 -17.55 5.62
CA PHE A 123 -5.39 -16.18 6.02
C PHE A 123 -5.15 -16.02 7.53
N ILE A 124 -5.37 -17.06 8.32
CA ILE A 124 -5.08 -17.09 9.75
C ILE A 124 -4.08 -18.18 10.14
N GLU A 125 -3.73 -19.08 9.22
CA GLU A 125 -2.78 -20.17 9.47
C GLU A 125 -1.31 -19.66 9.45
N PRO A 126 -0.56 -19.74 10.56
CA PRO A 126 0.81 -19.21 10.61
C PRO A 126 1.77 -19.85 9.60
N ALA A 127 1.62 -21.15 9.33
CA ALA A 127 2.49 -21.88 8.40
C ALA A 127 2.30 -21.40 6.96
N THR A 128 1.05 -21.22 6.52
CA THR A 128 0.71 -20.70 5.18
C THR A 128 1.19 -19.27 5.01
N LEU A 129 0.97 -18.39 5.98
CA LEU A 129 1.46 -17.01 5.94
C LEU A 129 2.99 -16.92 5.92
N ALA A 130 3.68 -17.77 6.69
CA ALA A 130 5.15 -17.84 6.67
C ALA A 130 5.67 -18.30 5.30
N ARG A 131 5.00 -19.26 4.67
CA ARG A 131 5.32 -19.68 3.29
C ARG A 131 5.11 -18.55 2.30
N ALA A 132 4.00 -17.83 2.39
CA ALA A 132 3.69 -16.71 1.49
C ALA A 132 4.80 -15.63 1.51
N VAL A 133 5.37 -15.34 2.67
CA VAL A 133 6.49 -14.39 2.80
C VAL A 133 7.80 -14.99 2.26
N THR A 134 8.14 -16.21 2.65
CA THR A 134 9.42 -16.85 2.29
C THR A 134 9.53 -17.19 0.81
N CYS A 135 8.41 -17.54 0.15
CA CYS A 135 8.38 -17.78 -1.29
C CYS A 135 8.22 -16.51 -2.14
N GLY A 136 7.95 -15.36 -1.51
CA GLY A 136 7.88 -14.06 -2.16
C GLY A 136 6.52 -13.66 -2.71
N ILE A 137 5.43 -14.37 -2.37
CA ILE A 137 4.06 -13.90 -2.67
C ILE A 137 3.79 -12.60 -1.92
N LEU A 138 4.11 -12.57 -0.62
CA LEU A 138 4.09 -11.36 0.19
C LEU A 138 5.51 -10.81 0.28
N ASP A 139 5.87 -9.96 -0.67
CA ASP A 139 7.20 -9.33 -0.76
C ASP A 139 7.11 -7.81 -0.88
N ALA A 140 8.21 -7.12 -0.58
CA ALA A 140 8.32 -5.68 -0.73
C ALA A 140 9.79 -5.26 -0.93
N PRO A 141 10.09 -4.17 -1.66
CA PRO A 141 11.47 -3.70 -1.87
C PRO A 141 12.25 -3.47 -0.56
N GLN A 142 11.56 -3.07 0.51
CA GLN A 142 12.16 -2.79 1.82
C GLN A 142 12.54 -4.07 2.60
N LEU A 143 12.14 -5.25 2.13
CA LEU A 143 12.53 -6.54 2.71
C LEU A 143 13.88 -7.04 2.19
N LYS A 144 14.58 -6.27 1.35
CA LYS A 144 15.92 -6.61 0.88
C LYS A 144 16.86 -6.89 2.08
N ASN A 145 17.58 -8.02 2.00
CA ASN A 145 18.44 -8.55 3.06
C ASN A 145 17.71 -9.02 4.34
N ASN A 146 16.40 -9.25 4.28
CA ASN A 146 15.68 -9.90 5.37
C ASN A 146 15.92 -11.43 5.35
N PRO A 147 16.29 -12.07 6.46
CA PRO A 147 16.52 -13.52 6.50
C PRO A 147 15.25 -14.37 6.31
N TYR A 148 14.06 -13.77 6.42
CA TYR A 148 12.77 -14.46 6.38
C TYR A 148 11.91 -14.11 5.15
N ALA A 149 12.36 -13.19 4.30
CA ALA A 149 11.62 -12.74 3.12
C ALA A 149 12.55 -12.58 1.91
N GLN A 150 12.01 -12.65 0.70
CA GLN A 150 12.86 -12.58 -0.50
C GLN A 150 13.46 -11.18 -0.72
N GLY A 151 12.67 -10.12 -0.53
CA GLY A 151 13.11 -8.75 -0.78
C GLY A 151 13.58 -8.53 -2.21
N LYS A 152 12.98 -9.25 -3.17
CA LYS A 152 13.35 -9.25 -4.60
C LYS A 152 12.40 -8.43 -5.45
N MET A 153 11.20 -8.15 -4.96
CA MET A 153 10.25 -7.28 -5.63
C MET A 153 10.89 -5.91 -5.90
N MET A 154 10.72 -5.45 -7.14
CA MET A 154 11.15 -4.12 -7.57
C MET A 154 9.94 -3.31 -8.00
N THR A 155 9.98 -2.02 -7.72
CA THR A 155 8.91 -1.08 -8.07
C THR A 155 9.48 0.17 -8.72
N ALA A 156 8.69 0.79 -9.60
CA ALA A 156 8.99 2.10 -10.17
C ALA A 156 7.76 3.00 -10.19
N ILE A 157 7.99 4.31 -10.30
CA ILE A 157 6.93 5.27 -10.60
C ILE A 157 6.79 5.36 -12.12
N ASP A 158 5.62 5.05 -12.65
CA ASP A 158 5.34 5.15 -14.08
C ASP A 158 4.96 6.58 -14.51
N HIS A 159 4.69 6.75 -15.80
CA HIS A 159 4.31 8.04 -16.39
C HIS A 159 2.98 8.61 -15.84
N ARG A 160 2.12 7.78 -15.21
CA ARG A 160 0.88 8.20 -14.55
C ARG A 160 1.14 8.69 -13.12
N GLY A 161 2.36 8.50 -12.60
CA GLY A 161 2.70 8.72 -11.20
C GLY A 161 2.34 7.53 -10.29
N ALA A 162 2.00 6.38 -10.86
CA ALA A 162 1.65 5.18 -10.10
C ALA A 162 2.89 4.38 -9.72
N CYS A 163 2.95 3.90 -8.47
CA CYS A 163 3.94 2.90 -8.06
C CYS A 163 3.50 1.52 -8.58
N ILE A 164 4.29 0.93 -9.46
CA ILE A 164 4.01 -0.35 -10.13
C ILE A 164 5.14 -1.36 -9.92
N ALA A 165 4.84 -2.65 -10.01
CA ALA A 165 5.86 -3.70 -10.04
C ALA A 165 6.57 -3.73 -11.39
N ILE A 166 7.88 -3.99 -11.37
CA ILE A 166 8.71 -4.10 -12.58
C ILE A 166 9.55 -5.38 -12.57
N ASP A 167 9.81 -5.91 -13.76
CA ASP A 167 10.75 -7.02 -13.98
C ASP A 167 12.15 -6.58 -13.52
N PRO A 168 12.81 -7.30 -12.59
CA PRO A 168 14.12 -6.91 -12.07
C PRO A 168 15.25 -6.88 -13.10
N GLN A 169 15.14 -7.64 -14.20
CA GLN A 169 16.14 -7.74 -15.26
C GLN A 169 15.89 -6.73 -16.37
N ARG A 170 14.62 -6.56 -16.78
CA ARG A 170 14.23 -5.77 -17.95
C ARG A 170 13.77 -4.35 -17.59
N GLY A 171 13.31 -4.13 -16.36
CA GLY A 171 12.78 -2.85 -15.90
C GLY A 171 11.39 -2.50 -16.44
N ASN A 172 10.76 -3.42 -17.18
CA ASN A 172 9.42 -3.22 -17.72
C ASN A 172 8.35 -3.50 -16.65
N PRO A 173 7.17 -2.86 -16.72
CA PRO A 173 6.03 -3.22 -15.90
C PRO A 173 5.70 -4.70 -15.99
N ILE A 174 5.36 -5.30 -14.85
CA ILE A 174 4.81 -6.66 -14.77
C ILE A 174 3.51 -6.61 -13.97
N SER A 175 2.53 -7.39 -14.39
CA SER A 175 1.30 -7.63 -13.64
C SER A 175 1.57 -8.51 -12.42
N GLU A 176 0.66 -8.48 -11.45
CA GLU A 176 0.74 -9.40 -10.31
C GLU A 176 0.67 -10.87 -10.73
N VAL A 177 -0.09 -11.22 -11.77
CA VAL A 177 -0.17 -12.59 -12.33
C VAL A 177 1.22 -13.04 -12.81
N GLU A 178 1.87 -12.24 -13.64
CA GLU A 178 3.21 -12.53 -14.14
C GLU A 178 4.23 -12.62 -13.00
N ARG A 179 4.11 -11.73 -12.01
CA ARG A 179 4.98 -11.73 -10.83
C ARG A 179 4.84 -13.05 -10.06
N ILE A 180 3.62 -13.46 -9.73
CA ILE A 180 3.36 -14.71 -9.00
C ILE A 180 3.86 -15.93 -9.78
N GLN A 181 3.60 -15.99 -11.09
CA GLN A 181 4.07 -17.09 -11.96
C GLN A 181 5.60 -17.19 -12.05
N SER A 182 6.31 -16.06 -11.90
CA SER A 182 7.77 -16.05 -11.90
C SER A 182 8.41 -16.63 -10.63
N LEU A 183 7.62 -16.78 -9.55
CA LEU A 183 8.11 -17.31 -8.28
C LEU A 183 8.29 -18.83 -8.37
N LYS A 184 9.47 -19.32 -7.95
CA LYS A 184 9.72 -20.75 -7.80
C LYS A 184 9.12 -21.25 -6.49
N ILE A 185 7.81 -21.42 -6.46
CA ILE A 185 7.11 -22.14 -5.40
C ILE A 185 7.40 -23.63 -5.65
N GLY A 186 8.01 -24.34 -4.69
CA GLY A 186 8.69 -25.64 -4.91
C GLY A 186 7.87 -26.73 -5.62
N GLU A 187 8.58 -27.77 -6.12
CA GLU A 187 8.09 -28.84 -7.03
C GLU A 187 6.83 -29.62 -6.58
N ASP A 188 6.34 -29.47 -5.35
CA ASP A 188 5.08 -30.08 -4.87
C ASP A 188 3.83 -29.22 -5.11
N ALA A 189 3.98 -28.00 -5.60
CA ALA A 189 2.87 -27.12 -5.92
C ALA A 189 2.99 -26.64 -7.37
N SER A 190 2.68 -27.52 -8.33
CA SER A 190 2.19 -27.11 -9.64
C SER A 190 0.83 -26.44 -9.44
N LEU A 191 0.87 -25.23 -8.90
CA LEU A 191 -0.23 -24.31 -8.83
C LEU A 191 -0.47 -23.83 -10.26
N GLU A 192 -1.20 -24.63 -11.04
CA GLU A 192 -2.12 -24.09 -12.05
C GLU A 192 -3.17 -23.28 -11.27
N ILE A 193 -2.77 -22.12 -10.76
CA ILE A 193 -3.73 -21.15 -10.24
C ILE A 193 -4.45 -20.66 -11.49
N ASP A 194 -5.70 -21.08 -11.64
CA ASP A 194 -6.60 -20.47 -12.60
C ASP A 194 -6.85 -19.02 -12.17
N LEU A 195 -5.97 -18.14 -12.64
CA LEU A 195 -6.02 -16.69 -12.42
C LEU A 195 -6.96 -16.00 -13.42
N SER A 196 -7.75 -16.75 -14.20
CA SER A 196 -8.64 -16.19 -15.22
C SER A 196 -9.99 -15.65 -14.70
N GLY A 197 -10.22 -15.72 -13.38
CA GLY A 197 -11.44 -15.20 -12.72
C GLY A 197 -11.30 -13.82 -12.11
#